data_AF-A0A3C1Y4S5-F1
#
_entry.id   AF-A0A3C1Y4S5-F1
#
_cell.length_a   1.000
_cell.length_b   1.000
_cell.length_c   1.000
_cell.angle_alpha   90.00
_cell.angle_beta   90.00
_cell.angle_gamma   90.00
#
_symmetry.space_group_name_H-M   'P 1'
#
loop_
_entity.id
_entity.type
_entity.pdbx_description
1 polymer ?
#
loop_
_entity_poly.entity_id
_entity_poly.type
_entity_poly.pdbx_seq_one_letter_code
_entity_poly.pdbx_strand_id
1 'polypeptide(L)'
;YQILSQLTVLLYLIAYLLMFAAVIYLRYSMKGAKRPFRIGARGNSLLWIVAGVGFLGSLLAFVLSFLPPDQIAMGSKTVWYSVLFGGVALFVILPFVILAFRKPSWVNPKSDFVPFHWQTDPQSQ
;
A
#
# COMPACT_ATOMS: atom_id res chain seq x y z
N TYR A 1 -14.02 -8.03 -17.80
CA TYR A 1 -14.27 -8.13 -16.33
C TYR A 1 -13.07 -8.72 -15.58
N GLN A 2 -12.59 -9.92 -15.93
CA GLN A 2 -11.54 -10.60 -15.16
C GLN A 2 -10.20 -9.85 -15.06
N ILE A 3 -9.76 -9.17 -16.12
CA ILE A 3 -8.51 -8.39 -16.08
C ILE A 3 -8.58 -7.17 -15.13
N LEU A 4 -9.75 -6.53 -15.02
CA LEU A 4 -9.95 -5.40 -14.09
C LEU A 4 -10.06 -5.88 -12.65
N SER A 5 -10.71 -7.03 -12.42
CA SER A 5 -10.71 -7.69 -11.11
C SER A 5 -9.28 -8.03 -10.67
N GLN A 6 -8.49 -8.61 -11.58
CA GLN A 6 -7.08 -8.94 -11.33
C GLN A 6 -6.25 -7.70 -11.01
N LEU A 7 -6.43 -6.62 -11.76
CA LEU A 7 -5.76 -5.35 -11.51
C LEU A 7 -6.10 -4.82 -10.10
N THR A 8 -7.38 -4.84 -9.70
CA THR A 8 -7.80 -4.42 -8.36
C THR A 8 -7.14 -5.26 -7.26
N VAL A 9 -7.09 -6.58 -7.44
CA VAL A 9 -6.43 -7.49 -6.49
C VAL A 9 -4.95 -7.15 -6.36
N LEU A 10 -4.25 -6.91 -7.47
CA LEU A 10 -2.83 -6.54 -7.44
C LEU A 10 -2.58 -5.21 -6.72
N LEU A 11 -3.38 -4.19 -7.01
CA LEU A 11 -3.27 -2.89 -6.33
C LEU A 11 -3.49 -3.04 -4.82
N TYR A 12 -4.46 -3.86 -4.43
CA TYR A 12 -4.75 -4.15 -3.03
C TYR A 12 -3.59 -4.88 -2.34
N LEU A 13 -3.00 -5.88 -3.00
CA LEU A 13 -1.87 -6.63 -2.47
C LEU A 13 -0.62 -5.76 -2.32
N ILE A 14 -0.36 -4.83 -3.24
CA ILE A 14 0.73 -3.84 -3.08
C ILE A 14 0.51 -3.01 -1.81
N ALA A 15 -0.71 -2.49 -1.60
CA ALA A 15 -1.02 -1.73 -0.39
C ALA A 15 -0.84 -2.56 0.88
N TYR A 16 -1.22 -3.84 0.87
CA TYR A 16 -1.02 -4.76 1.99
C TYR A 16 0.45 -5.09 2.25
N LEU A 17 1.25 -5.32 1.22
CA LEU A 17 2.70 -5.53 1.37
C LEU A 17 3.35 -4.30 2.02
N LEU A 18 3.00 -3.10 1.55
CA LEU A 18 3.47 -1.85 2.15
C LEU A 18 2.97 -1.69 3.59
N MET A 19 1.71 -2.02 3.88
CA MET A 19 1.13 -1.93 5.22
C MET A 19 1.84 -2.85 6.22
N PHE A 20 2.07 -4.12 5.87
CA PHE A 20 2.77 -5.06 6.74
C PHE A 20 4.26 -4.70 6.90
N ALA A 21 4.93 -4.24 5.84
CA ALA A 21 6.28 -3.72 5.94
C ALA A 21 6.34 -2.47 6.85
N ALA A 22 5.38 -1.56 6.69
CA ALA A 22 5.29 -0.33 7.46
C ALA A 22 5.09 -0.59 8.95
N VAL A 23 4.22 -1.54 9.35
CA VAL A 23 4.01 -1.80 10.78
C VAL A 23 5.26 -2.34 11.46
N ILE A 24 6.06 -3.15 10.75
CA ILE A 24 7.36 -3.64 11.21
C ILE A 24 8.33 -2.46 11.30
N TYR A 25 8.46 -1.65 10.24
CA TYR A 25 9.33 -0.47 10.22
C TYR A 25 9.01 0.51 11.37
N LEU A 26 7.73 0.87 11.52
CA LEU A 26 7.25 1.77 12.57
C LEU A 26 7.43 1.20 13.99
N ARG A 27 7.52 -0.11 14.16
CA ARG A 27 7.86 -0.72 15.46
C ARG A 27 9.24 -0.28 15.93
N TYR A 28 10.17 -0.11 15.00
CA TYR A 28 11.57 0.16 15.31
C TYR A 28 11.93 1.64 15.16
N SER A 29 11.34 2.36 14.20
CA SER A 29 11.59 3.79 13.99
C SER A 29 10.87 4.68 15.01
N MET A 30 9.65 4.32 15.44
CA MET A 30 8.83 5.11 16.36
C MET A 30 8.55 4.40 17.70
N LYS A 31 9.60 4.06 18.45
CA LYS A 31 9.48 3.28 19.69
C LYS A 31 8.68 3.97 20.80
N GLY A 32 8.83 5.29 20.92
CA GLY A 32 8.18 6.12 21.97
C GLY A 32 6.76 6.60 21.63
N ALA A 33 6.23 6.27 20.46
CA ALA A 33 4.88 6.69 20.07
C ALA A 33 3.83 6.07 21.01
N LYS A 34 2.93 6.90 21.56
CA LYS A 34 1.77 6.44 22.34
C LYS A 34 0.83 5.68 21.40
N ARG A 35 0.65 4.38 21.64
CA ARG A 35 -0.19 3.50 20.84
C ARG A 35 -1.36 3.03 21.70
N PRO A 36 -2.60 3.52 21.48
CA PRO A 36 -3.77 3.03 22.22
C PRO A 36 -3.97 1.52 22.07
N PHE A 37 -3.61 0.99 20.90
CA PHE A 37 -3.54 -0.44 20.62
C PHE A 37 -2.14 -0.85 20.17
N ARG A 38 -1.60 -1.92 20.78
CA ARG A 38 -0.28 -2.46 20.46
C ARG A 38 -0.35 -3.98 20.32
N ILE A 39 -0.04 -4.48 19.12
CA ILE A 39 0.15 -5.92 18.88
C ILE A 39 1.38 -6.39 19.66
N GLY A 40 1.18 -7.28 20.64
CA GLY A 40 2.23 -7.76 21.55
C GLY A 40 2.52 -6.76 22.67
N ALA A 41 1.99 -7.05 23.87
CA ALA A 41 2.05 -6.15 25.03
C ALA A 41 3.48 -5.97 25.59
N ARG A 42 4.30 -7.03 25.61
CA ARG A 42 5.64 -7.02 26.23
C ARG A 42 6.81 -7.27 25.27
N GLY A 43 6.55 -7.52 23.98
CA GLY A 43 7.59 -7.91 23.03
C GLY A 43 7.22 -7.66 21.58
N ASN A 44 8.10 -8.04 20.67
CA ASN A 44 7.92 -7.88 19.22
C ASN A 44 7.64 -9.20 18.50
N SER A 45 7.72 -10.34 19.18
CA SER A 45 7.51 -11.67 18.57
C SER A 45 6.12 -11.79 17.93
N LEU A 46 5.06 -11.45 18.66
CA LEU A 46 3.69 -11.50 18.13
C LEU A 46 3.49 -10.57 16.93
N LEU A 47 4.15 -9.40 16.92
CA LEU A 47 4.11 -8.51 15.76
C LEU A 47 4.75 -9.19 14.55
N TRP A 48 5.93 -9.78 14.71
CA TRP A 48 6.62 -10.47 13.62
C TRP A 48 5.84 -11.66 13.08
N ILE A 49 5.17 -12.42 13.95
CA ILE A 49 4.32 -13.54 13.51
C ILE A 49 3.14 -12.99 12.69
N VAL A 50 2.37 -12.04 13.23
CA VAL A 50 1.18 -11.53 12.55
C VAL A 50 1.55 -10.78 11.25
N ALA A 51 2.48 -9.84 11.33
CA ALA A 51 2.89 -9.05 10.18
C ALA A 51 3.69 -9.89 9.17
N GLY A 52 4.53 -10.81 9.64
CA GLY A 52 5.30 -11.71 8.77
C GLY A 52 4.41 -12.70 8.01
N VAL A 53 3.46 -13.34 8.68
CA VAL A 53 2.48 -14.23 8.02
C VAL A 53 1.61 -13.45 7.04
N GLY A 54 1.11 -12.27 7.42
CA GLY A 54 0.33 -11.41 6.54
C GLY A 54 1.13 -10.94 5.32
N PHE A 55 2.40 -10.57 5.51
CA PHE A 55 3.29 -10.17 4.42
C PHE A 55 3.59 -11.34 3.49
N LEU A 56 3.99 -12.50 4.02
CA LEU A 56 4.32 -13.68 3.21
C LEU A 56 3.10 -14.22 2.46
N GLY A 57 1.93 -14.25 3.09
CA GLY A 57 0.68 -14.64 2.45
C GLY A 57 0.31 -13.68 1.31
N SER A 58 0.42 -12.37 1.55
CA SER A 58 0.17 -11.35 0.53
C SER A 58 1.20 -11.41 -0.60
N LEU A 59 2.47 -11.67 -0.29
CA LEU A 59 3.55 -11.80 -1.26
C LEU A 59 3.35 -13.02 -2.15
N LEU A 60 2.98 -14.16 -1.54
CA LEU A 60 2.67 -15.37 -2.29
C LEU A 60 1.48 -15.13 -3.23
N ALA A 61 0.38 -14.57 -2.72
CA ALA A 61 -0.78 -14.23 -3.55
C ALA A 61 -0.42 -13.26 -4.68
N PHE A 62 0.46 -12.29 -4.42
CA PHE A 62 0.93 -11.33 -5.41
C PHE A 62 1.74 -12.02 -6.52
N VAL A 63 2.69 -12.89 -6.17
CA VAL A 63 3.47 -13.65 -7.17
C VAL A 63 2.57 -14.57 -7.98
N LEU A 64 1.66 -15.31 -7.33
CA LEU A 64 0.73 -16.21 -8.00
C LEU A 64 -0.26 -15.46 -8.91
N SER A 65 -0.54 -14.18 -8.64
CA SER A 65 -1.40 -13.34 -9.48
C SER A 65 -0.84 -13.08 -10.88
N PHE A 66 0.45 -13.34 -11.10
CA PHE A 66 1.07 -13.26 -12.43
C PHE A 66 1.05 -14.59 -13.18
N LEU A 67 0.55 -15.67 -12.57
CA LEU A 67 0.40 -16.97 -13.21
C LEU A 67 -1.02 -17.10 -13.80
N PRO A 68 -1.19 -16.97 -15.12
CA PRO A 68 -2.51 -17.07 -15.73
C PRO A 68 -3.06 -18.50 -15.64
N PRO A 69 -4.35 -18.71 -15.34
CA PRO A 69 -4.96 -20.03 -15.46
C PRO A 69 -5.09 -20.43 -16.94
N ASP A 70 -4.65 -21.65 -17.28
CA ASP A 70 -4.69 -22.20 -18.65
C ASP A 70 -6.11 -22.38 -19.20
N GLN A 71 -7.11 -22.37 -18.33
CA GLN A 71 -8.52 -22.67 -18.66
C GLN A 71 -9.30 -21.47 -19.20
N ILE A 72 -8.72 -20.27 -19.14
CA ILE A 72 -9.39 -19.04 -19.59
C ILE A 72 -8.69 -18.56 -20.86
N ALA A 73 -9.44 -18.52 -21.97
CA ALA A 73 -8.98 -17.96 -23.24
C ALA A 73 -8.79 -16.44 -23.12
N MET A 74 -7.70 -16.03 -22.49
CA MET A 74 -7.29 -14.65 -22.31
C MET A 74 -6.67 -14.11 -23.60
N GLY A 75 -7.45 -14.10 -24.69
CA GLY A 75 -7.10 -13.52 -26.01
C GLY A 75 -5.60 -13.39 -26.29
N SER A 76 -5.11 -12.15 -26.38
CA SER A 76 -3.68 -11.85 -26.51
C SER A 76 -3.00 -11.72 -25.13
N LYS A 77 -2.06 -12.62 -24.83
CA LYS A 77 -1.20 -12.56 -23.64
C LYS A 77 -0.44 -11.24 -23.54
N THR A 78 -0.02 -10.67 -24.67
CA THR A 78 0.67 -9.36 -24.71
C THR A 78 -0.24 -8.25 -24.21
N VAL A 79 -1.49 -8.19 -24.67
CA VAL A 79 -2.45 -7.18 -24.21
C VAL A 79 -2.73 -7.34 -22.72
N TRP A 80 -2.83 -8.58 -22.24
CA TRP A 80 -3.07 -8.88 -20.84
C TRP A 80 -1.98 -8.32 -19.92
N TYR A 81 -0.71 -8.66 -20.19
CA TYR A 81 0.40 -8.16 -19.38
C TYR A 81 0.58 -6.64 -19.52
N SER A 82 0.41 -6.08 -20.72
CA SER A 82 0.54 -4.63 -20.93
C SER A 82 -0.49 -3.83 -20.13
N VAL A 83 -1.76 -4.26 -20.12
CA VAL A 83 -2.81 -3.61 -19.32
C VAL A 83 -2.55 -3.77 -17.82
N LEU A 84 -2.08 -4.94 -17.40
CA LEU A 84 -1.84 -5.23 -16.00
C LEU A 84 -0.66 -4.42 -15.44
N PHE A 85 0.51 -4.45 -16.09
CA PHE A 85 1.66 -3.66 -15.66
C PHE A 85 1.44 -2.16 -15.86
N GLY A 86 0.87 -1.76 -17.01
CA GLY A 86 0.55 -0.36 -17.28
C GLY A 86 -0.48 0.20 -16.31
N GLY A 87 -1.52 -0.57 -15.99
CA GLY A 87 -2.53 -0.20 -15.00
C GLY A 87 -1.94 -0.08 -13.60
N VAL A 88 -1.16 -1.07 -13.15
CA VAL A 88 -0.49 -1.01 -11.85
C VAL A 88 0.43 0.21 -11.77
N ALA A 89 1.28 0.44 -12.78
CA ALA A 89 2.16 1.60 -12.81
C ALA A 89 1.37 2.91 -12.77
N LEU A 90 0.33 3.05 -13.60
CA LEU A 90 -0.52 4.22 -13.61
C LEU A 90 -1.13 4.50 -12.23
N PHE A 91 -1.81 3.51 -11.63
CA PHE A 91 -2.52 3.72 -10.37
C PHE A 91 -1.60 3.83 -9.14
N VAL A 92 -0.40 3.26 -9.19
CA VAL A 92 0.60 3.43 -8.13
C VAL A 92 1.27 4.79 -8.24
N ILE A 93 1.64 5.24 -9.45
CA ILE A 93 2.38 6.50 -9.67
C ILE A 93 1.46 7.72 -9.56
N LEU A 94 0.23 7.62 -10.07
CA LEU A 94 -0.71 8.74 -10.17
C LEU A 94 -0.93 9.49 -8.83
N PRO A 95 -1.15 8.83 -7.67
CA PRO A 95 -1.27 9.53 -6.39
C PRO A 95 -0.03 10.35 -6.02
N PHE A 96 1.17 9.85 -6.32
CA PHE A 96 2.42 10.59 -6.06
C PHE A 96 2.57 11.78 -7.00
N VAL A 97 2.17 11.64 -8.26
CA VAL A 97 2.12 12.77 -9.21
C VAL A 97 1.15 13.83 -8.73
N ILE A 98 -0.07 13.45 -8.33
CA ILE A 98 -1.07 14.38 -7.77
C ILE A 98 -0.52 15.09 -6.53
N LEU A 99 0.16 14.35 -5.65
CA LEU A 99 0.79 14.91 -4.45
C LEU A 99 1.91 15.91 -4.80
N ALA A 100 2.75 15.61 -5.80
CA ALA A 100 3.83 16.49 -6.24
C ALA A 100 3.32 17.79 -6.87
N PHE A 101 2.16 17.74 -7.55
CA PHE A 101 1.50 18.91 -8.14
C PHE A 101 0.38 19.49 -7.25
N ARG A 102 0.39 19.20 -5.94
CA ARG A 102 -0.61 19.70 -4.99
C ARG A 102 -0.59 21.23 -4.96
N LYS A 103 -1.76 21.86 -5.15
CA LYS A 103 -1.90 23.32 -5.10
C LYS A 103 -2.11 23.80 -3.66
N PRO A 104 -1.58 24.97 -3.27
CA PRO A 104 -1.85 25.57 -1.96
C PRO A 104 -3.35 25.78 -1.69
N SER A 105 -4.13 26.07 -2.74
CA SER A 105 -5.59 26.25 -2.64
C SER A 105 -6.36 24.98 -2.27
N TRP A 106 -5.73 23.80 -2.28
CA TRP A 106 -6.35 22.55 -1.82
C TRP A 106 -6.26 22.38 -0.31
N VAL A 107 -5.45 23.20 0.37
CA VAL A 107 -5.36 23.21 1.83
C VAL A 107 -6.58 23.96 2.36
N ASN A 108 -7.36 23.30 3.22
CA ASN A 108 -8.49 23.93 3.88
C ASN A 108 -7.99 24.68 5.13
N PRO A 109 -8.08 26.01 5.20
CA PRO A 109 -7.60 26.76 6.36
C PRO A 109 -8.37 26.47 7.65
N LYS A 110 -9.56 25.85 7.53
CA LYS A 110 -10.43 25.47 8.66
C LYS A 110 -10.30 23.99 9.03
N SER A 111 -9.28 23.29 8.52
CA SER A 111 -9.09 21.88 8.88
C SER A 111 -8.64 21.77 10.34
N ASP A 112 -9.31 20.89 11.10
CA ASP A 112 -8.89 20.49 12.46
C ASP A 112 -7.91 19.29 12.40
N PHE A 113 -7.18 19.17 11.29
CA PHE A 113 -6.26 18.06 11.08
C PHE A 113 -5.01 18.25 11.94
N VAL A 114 -4.73 17.29 12.81
CA VAL A 114 -3.48 17.29 13.57
C VAL A 114 -2.33 16.91 12.62
N PRO A 115 -1.33 17.76 12.43
CA PRO A 115 -0.23 17.51 11.50
C PRO A 115 0.57 16.27 11.85
N PHE A 116 1.23 15.69 10.84
CA PHE A 116 2.15 14.60 11.08
C PHE A 116 3.37 15.10 11.88
N HIS A 117 3.91 14.25 12.74
CA HIS A 117 5.05 14.55 13.61
C HIS A 117 6.35 14.95 12.87
N TRP A 118 6.42 14.74 11.56
CA TRP A 118 7.56 15.09 10.70
C TRP A 118 7.26 16.28 9.78
N GLN A 119 6.05 16.82 9.77
CA GLN A 119 5.72 18.03 9.01
C GLN A 119 6.09 19.28 9.82
N THR A 120 7.18 19.94 9.44
CA THR A 120 7.64 21.19 10.06
C THR A 120 7.27 22.44 9.25
N ASP A 121 6.67 22.29 8.07
CA ASP A 121 6.33 23.39 7.16
C ASP A 121 4.96 24.02 7.49
N PRO A 122 4.89 25.33 7.79
CA PRO A 122 3.63 26.06 8.00
C PRO A 122 2.64 25.98 6.82
N GLN A 123 3.10 25.77 5.59
CA GLN A 123 2.23 25.64 4.40
C GLN A 123 1.59 24.25 4.25
N SER A 124 2.06 23.29 5.04
CA SER A 124 1.53 21.91 5.07
C SER A 124 0.46 21.69 6.14
N GLN A 125 0.27 22.68 7.01
CA GLN A 125 -0.77 22.82 8.05
C GLN A 125 -2.01 23.49 7.48
#